data_AF-A0A3B9RAP9-F1
#
_entry.id   AF-A0A3B9RAP9-F1
#
_cell.length_a   1.000
_cell.length_b   1.000
_cell.length_c   1.000
_cell.angle_alpha   90.00
_cell.angle_beta   90.00
_cell.angle_gamma   90.00
#
_symmetry.space_group_name_H-M   'P 1'
#
loop_
_entity.id
_entity.type
_entity.pdbx_description
1 polymer ?
#
loop_
_entity_poly.entity_id
_entity_poly.type
_entity_poly.pdbx_seq_one_letter_code
_entity_poly.pdbx_strand_id
1 'polypeptide(L)'
;MKKLKVIELFAGVGGFRLGLEDTDNFEVVWSNQFEPSTKMQHASKVYEARFGSNNHRNQDISEVPTKEIPDADILVGGFPCQDYSVATTLHNSKGLIGKKGVLWWSIHRILSEKKHPPKYLFLENVDRLLKSPSTQRGRDFAIMLKSLDDLGYAVEWRVINAADYGMPQRRRRIFFLGYHKSTPLYKKFKKAGAAEWIFEKGTIATAFPITSTSSKMQSFDIKDNLVALSENFNLGEKLSPFQNTGVFIKGKVHTTKTTASYIGKRTVLGDILQKESILNEFYIPEEDHDKWHYLKGAKKETRTSKSGFIYHYNEGSMVFPDALDNASRTIITGEGGKSPSRFKHVINTKNGLRRLTPVELERLNMFPDNHTLLEGISNTKRAFFMGNALVVGVVKKIGKVLSEKIMEA
;
A
#
# COMPACT_ATOMS: atom_id res chain seq x y z
N MET A 1 -11.02 -17.57 -22.07
CA MET A 1 -10.20 -16.45 -22.59
C MET A 1 -8.83 -16.50 -21.92
N LYS A 2 -7.81 -15.86 -22.50
CA LYS A 2 -6.44 -15.87 -21.94
C LYS A 2 -6.33 -14.87 -20.79
N LYS A 3 -5.97 -15.34 -19.59
CA LYS A 3 -5.75 -14.51 -18.39
C LYS A 3 -4.52 -13.61 -18.57
N LEU A 4 -4.55 -12.43 -17.95
CA LEU A 4 -3.42 -11.51 -17.87
C LEU A 4 -2.39 -12.06 -16.88
N LYS A 5 -1.15 -12.22 -17.34
CA LYS A 5 -0.06 -12.75 -16.51
C LYS A 5 0.48 -11.67 -15.57
N VAL A 6 0.71 -12.04 -14.31
CA VAL A 6 1.11 -11.10 -13.24
C VAL A 6 2.42 -11.53 -12.59
N ILE A 7 3.32 -10.55 -12.41
CA ILE A 7 4.46 -10.59 -11.48
C ILE A 7 4.04 -9.89 -10.20
N GLU A 8 4.09 -10.58 -9.05
CA GLU A 8 3.78 -10.01 -7.73
C GLU A 8 5.05 -9.83 -6.90
N LEU A 9 5.50 -8.58 -6.76
CA LEU A 9 6.63 -8.23 -5.90
C LEU A 9 6.15 -7.85 -4.50
N PHE A 10 6.97 -8.14 -3.49
CA PHE A 10 6.66 -7.82 -2.08
C PHE A 10 5.31 -8.43 -1.68
N ALA A 11 5.11 -9.70 -2.03
CA ALA A 11 3.80 -10.35 -2.02
C ALA A 11 3.15 -10.41 -0.63
N GLY A 12 3.95 -10.34 0.43
CA GLY A 12 3.51 -10.53 1.80
C GLY A 12 2.84 -11.89 1.95
N VAL A 13 1.58 -11.87 2.39
CA VAL A 13 0.72 -13.08 2.45
C VAL A 13 -0.24 -13.17 1.24
N GLY A 14 -0.01 -12.42 0.15
CA GLY A 14 -0.72 -12.56 -1.12
C GLY A 14 -1.99 -11.71 -1.27
N GLY A 15 -2.00 -10.51 -0.68
CA GLY A 15 -3.15 -9.60 -0.78
C GLY A 15 -3.44 -9.13 -2.21
N PHE A 16 -2.39 -8.91 -3.02
CA PHE A 16 -2.57 -8.58 -4.43
C PHE A 16 -3.12 -9.78 -5.20
N ARG A 17 -2.49 -10.96 -5.04
CA ARG A 17 -2.94 -12.20 -5.68
C ARG A 17 -4.41 -12.51 -5.41
N LEU A 18 -4.85 -12.49 -4.16
CA LEU A 18 -6.25 -12.73 -3.80
C LEU A 18 -7.18 -11.76 -4.52
N GLY A 19 -6.86 -10.47 -4.54
CA GLY A 19 -7.73 -9.47 -5.16
C GLY A 19 -7.81 -9.61 -6.69
N LEU A 20 -6.70 -9.97 -7.33
CA LEU A 20 -6.62 -10.10 -8.78
C LEU A 20 -7.23 -11.43 -9.27
N GLU A 21 -6.82 -12.57 -8.70
CA GLU A 21 -7.29 -13.89 -9.17
C GLU A 21 -8.80 -14.10 -8.92
N ASP A 22 -9.39 -13.42 -7.92
CA ASP A 22 -10.83 -13.42 -7.65
C ASP A 22 -11.68 -12.66 -8.71
N THR A 23 -11.03 -12.03 -9.71
CA THR A 23 -11.72 -11.50 -10.90
C THR A 23 -11.78 -12.49 -12.06
N ASP A 24 -11.10 -13.64 -11.93
CA ASP A 24 -10.87 -14.64 -12.99
C ASP A 24 -10.12 -14.14 -14.24
N ASN A 25 -9.68 -12.87 -14.27
CA ASN A 25 -9.01 -12.25 -15.41
C ASN A 25 -7.46 -12.27 -15.30
N PHE A 26 -6.92 -12.65 -14.15
CA PHE A 26 -5.49 -12.62 -13.87
C PHE A 26 -4.96 -13.99 -13.44
N GLU A 27 -3.68 -14.22 -13.71
CA GLU A 27 -2.92 -15.38 -13.27
C GLU A 27 -1.56 -14.90 -12.74
N VAL A 28 -1.25 -15.16 -11.46
CA VAL A 28 0.07 -14.86 -10.91
C VAL A 28 1.05 -15.93 -11.35
N VAL A 29 1.92 -15.58 -12.31
CA VAL A 29 2.91 -16.49 -12.89
C VAL A 29 4.26 -16.45 -12.19
N TRP A 30 4.50 -15.43 -11.36
CA TRP A 30 5.70 -15.32 -10.54
C TRP A 30 5.47 -14.39 -9.35
N SER A 31 5.99 -14.73 -8.18
CA SER A 31 5.96 -13.86 -7.03
C SER A 31 7.24 -13.88 -6.21
N ASN A 32 7.47 -12.80 -5.47
CA ASN A 32 8.60 -12.68 -4.55
C ASN A 32 8.16 -12.10 -3.20
N GLN A 33 8.63 -12.71 -2.12
CA GLN A 33 8.48 -12.18 -0.78
C GLN A 33 9.73 -12.48 0.06
N PHE A 34 10.31 -11.43 0.62
CA PHE A 34 11.47 -11.55 1.50
C PHE A 34 11.43 -10.51 2.62
N GLU A 35 11.70 -10.95 3.84
CA GLU A 35 11.76 -10.13 5.06
C GLU A 35 13.23 -10.10 5.56
N PRO A 36 14.05 -9.10 5.17
CA PRO A 36 15.49 -9.10 5.42
C PRO A 36 15.84 -9.07 6.92
N SER A 37 14.95 -8.52 7.75
CA SER A 37 15.16 -8.40 9.19
C SER A 37 14.86 -9.67 9.99
N THR A 38 14.49 -10.77 9.33
CA THR A 38 14.09 -12.02 10.00
C THR A 38 14.73 -13.25 9.37
N LYS A 39 15.30 -14.15 10.18
CA LYS A 39 15.76 -15.45 9.69
C LYS A 39 14.59 -16.33 9.23
N MET A 40 13.50 -16.32 9.99
CA MET A 40 12.28 -17.05 9.64
C MET A 40 11.40 -16.23 8.71
N GLN A 41 11.27 -16.69 7.47
CA GLN A 41 10.49 -16.06 6.41
C GLN A 41 9.02 -16.46 6.47
N HIS A 42 8.33 -16.09 7.55
CA HIS A 42 6.97 -16.57 7.81
C HIS A 42 5.95 -16.10 6.76
N ALA A 43 6.06 -14.87 6.24
CA ALA A 43 5.14 -14.40 5.21
C ALA A 43 5.22 -15.26 3.93
N SER A 44 6.45 -15.59 3.51
CA SER A 44 6.71 -16.49 2.38
C SER A 44 6.16 -17.90 2.64
N LYS A 45 6.36 -18.47 3.85
CA LYS A 45 5.78 -19.78 4.21
C LYS A 45 4.25 -19.78 4.12
N VAL A 46 3.58 -18.73 4.60
CA VAL A 46 2.12 -18.59 4.47
C VAL A 46 1.73 -18.50 3.00
N TYR A 47 2.45 -17.72 2.20
CA TYR A 47 2.20 -17.57 0.78
C TYR A 47 2.28 -18.93 0.06
N GLU A 48 3.37 -19.67 0.26
CA GLU A 48 3.56 -21.01 -0.33
C GLU A 48 2.48 -22.00 0.13
N ALA A 49 2.07 -21.96 1.40
CA ALA A 49 1.01 -22.82 1.92
C ALA A 49 -0.38 -22.49 1.35
N ARG A 50 -0.56 -21.34 0.69
CA ARG A 50 -1.83 -20.94 0.06
C ARG A 50 -1.81 -21.09 -1.45
N PHE A 51 -0.65 -20.88 -2.07
CA PHE A 51 -0.54 -20.73 -3.52
C PHE A 51 0.49 -21.66 -4.19
N GLY A 52 1.19 -22.48 -3.40
CA GLY A 52 2.29 -23.33 -3.87
C GLY A 52 3.62 -22.60 -4.00
N SER A 53 4.71 -23.37 -4.08
CA SER A 53 6.09 -22.87 -4.13
C SER A 53 6.67 -22.73 -5.54
N ASN A 54 6.08 -23.40 -6.54
CA ASN A 54 6.67 -23.54 -7.89
C ASN A 54 7.07 -22.21 -8.54
N ASN A 55 6.30 -21.14 -8.32
CA ASN A 55 6.51 -19.82 -8.92
C ASN A 55 6.78 -18.74 -7.86
N HIS A 56 7.17 -19.13 -6.64
CA HIS A 56 7.42 -18.20 -5.54
C HIS A 56 8.91 -18.13 -5.22
N ARG A 57 9.44 -16.92 -5.04
CA ARG A 57 10.81 -16.69 -4.59
C ARG A 57 10.89 -16.01 -3.23
N ASN A 58 11.61 -16.68 -2.34
CA ASN A 58 11.94 -16.20 -1.01
C ASN A 58 13.41 -15.73 -0.95
N GLN A 59 13.70 -14.62 -1.63
CA GLN A 59 15.04 -14.05 -1.73
C GLN A 59 14.93 -12.52 -1.82
N ASP A 60 15.95 -11.80 -1.39
CA ASP A 60 16.08 -10.37 -1.65
C ASP A 60 15.95 -10.10 -3.16
N ILE A 61 14.92 -9.35 -3.54
CA ILE A 61 14.62 -9.03 -4.94
C ILE A 61 15.74 -8.23 -5.63
N SER A 62 16.59 -7.56 -4.87
CA SER A 62 17.76 -6.86 -5.43
C SER A 62 18.83 -7.83 -5.95
N GLU A 63 18.84 -9.07 -5.47
CA GLU A 63 19.78 -10.12 -5.85
C GLU A 63 19.23 -11.05 -6.95
N VAL A 64 17.91 -11.12 -7.12
CA VAL A 64 17.28 -11.98 -8.13
C VAL A 64 17.60 -11.47 -9.54
N PRO A 65 18.28 -12.23 -10.41
CA PRO A 65 18.58 -11.81 -11.77
C PRO A 65 17.29 -11.58 -12.59
N THR A 66 17.19 -10.47 -13.32
CA THR A 66 15.98 -10.15 -14.09
C THR A 66 15.60 -11.22 -15.11
N LYS A 67 16.59 -11.93 -15.67
CA LYS A 67 16.38 -13.04 -16.63
C LYS A 67 15.64 -14.24 -16.05
N GLU A 68 15.61 -14.40 -14.72
CA GLU A 68 14.89 -15.48 -14.03
C GLU A 68 13.43 -15.13 -13.76
N ILE A 69 13.07 -13.85 -13.90
CA ILE A 69 11.68 -13.39 -13.76
C ILE A 69 11.03 -13.58 -15.14
N PRO A 70 9.91 -14.32 -15.26
CA PRO A 70 9.26 -14.55 -16.54
C PRO A 70 8.65 -13.27 -17.12
N ASP A 71 8.26 -13.31 -18.39
CA ASP A 71 7.49 -12.22 -18.99
C ASP A 71 6.03 -12.27 -18.53
N ALA A 72 5.46 -11.08 -18.33
CA ALA A 72 4.12 -10.90 -17.81
C ALA A 72 3.49 -9.62 -18.38
N ASP A 73 2.17 -9.54 -18.30
CA ASP A 73 1.43 -8.37 -18.76
C ASP A 73 1.46 -7.25 -17.72
N ILE A 74 1.47 -7.62 -16.44
CA ILE A 74 1.36 -6.70 -15.31
C ILE A 74 2.40 -7.00 -14.23
N LEU A 75 2.99 -5.95 -13.66
CA LEU A 75 3.76 -6.02 -12.41
C LEU A 75 2.99 -5.32 -11.29
N VAL A 76 2.81 -6.02 -10.18
CA VAL A 76 2.15 -5.50 -8.99
C VAL A 76 3.06 -5.55 -7.77
N GLY A 77 2.81 -4.70 -6.77
CA GLY A 77 3.55 -4.78 -5.51
C GLY A 77 3.31 -3.61 -4.56
N GLY A 78 3.26 -3.94 -3.27
CA GLY A 78 3.25 -2.98 -2.16
C GLY A 78 4.65 -2.85 -1.58
N PHE A 79 5.46 -1.95 -2.15
CA PHE A 79 6.88 -1.87 -1.80
C PHE A 79 7.09 -1.08 -0.49
N PRO A 80 8.08 -1.45 0.35
CA PRO A 80 8.32 -0.77 1.61
C PRO A 80 8.63 0.72 1.47
N CYS A 81 8.02 1.56 2.33
CA CYS A 81 8.22 3.01 2.38
C CYS A 81 9.59 3.36 3.00
N GLN A 82 10.66 3.40 2.21
CA GLN A 82 12.01 3.85 2.60
C GLN A 82 12.33 5.20 1.95
N ASP A 83 13.35 5.94 2.41
CA ASP A 83 13.77 7.18 1.72
C ASP A 83 14.47 6.86 0.39
N TYR A 84 14.03 7.50 -0.71
CA TYR A 84 14.40 7.13 -2.09
C TYR A 84 15.54 7.98 -2.67
N SER A 85 16.58 8.26 -1.89
CA SER A 85 17.73 9.06 -2.35
C SER A 85 18.50 8.39 -3.49
N VAL A 86 18.79 9.12 -4.57
CA VAL A 86 19.75 8.72 -5.60
C VAL A 86 21.15 8.96 -5.02
N ALA A 87 21.88 7.90 -4.65
CA ALA A 87 23.27 8.04 -4.22
C ALA A 87 24.20 7.89 -5.43
N THR A 88 25.07 8.87 -5.64
CA THR A 88 26.19 8.80 -6.58
C THR A 88 27.22 7.80 -6.04
N THR A 89 27.38 6.65 -6.70
CA THR A 89 28.59 5.85 -6.53
C THR A 89 29.56 6.20 -7.66
N LEU A 90 30.60 6.95 -7.29
CA LEU A 90 31.87 7.29 -7.96
C LEU A 90 31.99 6.91 -9.44
N HIS A 91 32.20 7.95 -10.27
CA HIS A 91 32.81 7.89 -11.61
C HIS A 91 32.42 6.68 -12.47
N ASN A 92 31.20 6.68 -13.02
CA ASN A 92 30.93 6.23 -14.39
C ASN A 92 29.46 6.47 -14.75
N SER A 93 29.25 7.09 -15.91
CA SER A 93 27.97 7.47 -16.52
C SER A 93 27.05 6.30 -16.92
N LYS A 94 27.23 5.12 -16.30
CA LYS A 94 26.38 3.93 -16.46
C LYS A 94 25.78 3.41 -15.14
N GLY A 95 26.15 3.97 -13.97
CA GLY A 95 25.76 3.48 -12.63
C GLY A 95 24.86 4.42 -11.83
N LEU A 96 23.95 5.15 -12.47
CA LEU A 96 23.22 6.30 -11.90
C LEU A 96 22.06 5.95 -10.94
N ILE A 97 21.98 4.72 -10.41
CA ILE A 97 20.78 4.24 -9.71
C ILE A 97 21.11 3.66 -8.32
N GLY A 98 20.92 4.51 -7.30
CA GLY A 98 20.43 4.14 -5.97
C GLY A 98 21.38 3.45 -4.99
N LYS A 99 21.26 3.81 -3.70
CA LYS A 99 21.83 3.05 -2.57
C LYS A 99 21.47 1.55 -2.71
N LYS A 100 22.45 0.66 -2.48
CA LYS A 100 22.16 -0.74 -2.11
C LYS A 100 21.07 -0.74 -1.01
N GLY A 101 19.92 -1.35 -1.28
CA GLY A 101 18.86 -1.55 -0.28
C GLY A 101 17.58 -0.71 -0.41
N VAL A 102 17.43 0.16 -1.42
CA VAL A 102 16.13 0.84 -1.70
C VAL A 102 15.33 0.04 -2.72
N LEU A 103 14.23 -0.58 -2.27
CA LEU A 103 13.50 -1.60 -3.02
C LEU A 103 12.79 -1.09 -4.29
N TRP A 104 12.48 0.21 -4.38
CA TRP A 104 11.98 0.83 -5.62
C TRP A 104 12.91 0.59 -6.82
N TRP A 105 14.23 0.67 -6.61
CA TRP A 105 15.18 0.48 -7.70
C TRP A 105 15.23 -0.95 -8.20
N SER A 106 14.76 -1.92 -7.41
CA SER A 106 14.57 -3.29 -7.90
C SER A 106 13.44 -3.37 -8.91
N ILE A 107 12.32 -2.64 -8.69
CA ILE A 107 11.24 -2.50 -9.68
C ILE A 107 11.80 -1.86 -10.95
N HIS A 108 12.48 -0.71 -10.82
CA HIS A 108 13.06 -0.02 -11.96
C HIS A 108 14.05 -0.90 -12.75
N ARG A 109 14.93 -1.62 -12.06
CA ARG A 109 15.89 -2.57 -12.66
C ARG A 109 15.17 -3.62 -13.50
N ILE A 110 14.14 -4.27 -12.95
CA ILE A 110 13.35 -5.28 -13.65
C ILE A 110 12.70 -4.69 -14.91
N LEU A 111 12.12 -3.49 -14.82
CA LEU A 111 11.48 -2.83 -15.95
C LEU A 111 12.48 -2.38 -17.03
N SER A 112 13.68 -1.97 -16.65
CA SER A 112 14.72 -1.48 -17.56
C SER A 112 15.48 -2.61 -18.27
N GLU A 113 15.80 -3.69 -17.54
CA GLU A 113 16.59 -4.81 -18.07
C GLU A 113 15.76 -5.80 -18.91
N LYS A 114 14.43 -5.85 -18.73
CA LYS A 114 13.57 -6.75 -19.50
C LYS A 114 13.46 -6.33 -20.96
N LYS A 115 13.64 -7.30 -21.87
CA LYS A 115 13.34 -7.12 -23.30
C LYS A 115 11.86 -6.86 -23.55
N HIS A 116 10.98 -7.52 -22.78
CA HIS A 116 9.53 -7.37 -22.82
C HIS A 116 9.02 -6.97 -21.43
N PRO A 117 9.17 -5.69 -21.04
CA PRO A 117 8.76 -5.27 -19.71
C PRO A 117 7.22 -5.31 -19.57
N PRO A 118 6.69 -5.58 -18.35
CA PRO A 118 5.27 -5.56 -18.08
C PRO A 118 4.61 -4.27 -18.52
N LYS A 119 3.60 -4.37 -19.40
CA LYS A 119 2.99 -3.20 -20.04
C LYS A 119 2.15 -2.35 -19.09
N TYR A 120 1.72 -2.95 -17.98
CA TYR A 120 0.94 -2.31 -16.93
C TYR A 120 1.62 -2.46 -15.57
N LEU A 121 1.52 -1.43 -14.74
CA LEU A 121 1.98 -1.48 -13.35
C LEU A 121 0.80 -1.25 -12.42
N PHE A 122 0.74 -1.96 -11.30
CA PHE A 122 -0.23 -1.71 -10.23
C PHE A 122 0.45 -1.73 -8.86
N LEU A 123 0.79 -0.55 -8.38
CA LEU A 123 1.64 -0.37 -7.21
C LEU A 123 0.89 0.29 -6.06
N GLU A 124 1.28 -0.03 -4.84
CA GLU A 124 0.68 0.47 -3.61
C GLU A 124 1.76 0.99 -2.65
N ASN A 125 1.43 2.04 -1.89
CA ASN A 125 2.24 2.50 -0.78
C ASN A 125 1.40 3.27 0.27
N VAL A 126 2.02 3.69 1.36
CA VAL A 126 1.41 4.66 2.29
C VAL A 126 1.24 6.03 1.61
N ASP A 127 0.16 6.73 1.96
CA ASP A 127 -0.16 8.06 1.41
C ASP A 127 0.91 9.13 1.69
N ARG A 128 1.72 8.93 2.74
CA ARG A 128 2.87 9.78 3.07
C ARG A 128 3.89 9.85 1.93
N LEU A 129 3.93 8.87 1.01
CA LEU A 129 4.81 8.87 -0.15
C LEU A 129 4.75 10.19 -0.94
N LEU A 130 3.55 10.76 -1.10
CA LEU A 130 3.33 12.05 -1.77
C LEU A 130 4.10 13.21 -1.13
N LYS A 131 4.52 13.08 0.14
CA LYS A 131 5.21 14.10 0.93
C LYS A 131 6.63 13.69 1.31
N SER A 132 7.14 12.59 0.76
CA SER A 132 8.46 12.04 1.09
C SER A 132 9.60 12.71 0.30
N PRO A 133 10.79 12.85 0.91
CA PRO A 133 11.11 12.67 2.32
C PRO A 133 10.63 13.85 3.17
N SER A 134 10.76 13.75 4.49
CA SER A 134 10.42 14.87 5.40
C SER A 134 11.30 16.10 5.24
N THR A 135 12.52 15.92 4.74
CA THR A 135 13.51 16.99 4.53
C THR A 135 13.33 17.75 3.21
N GLN A 136 12.61 17.17 2.23
CA GLN A 136 12.44 17.73 0.89
C GLN A 136 11.11 17.25 0.29
N ARG A 137 10.02 17.97 0.56
CA ARG A 137 8.66 17.43 0.40
C ARG A 137 8.33 17.07 -1.05
N GLY A 138 7.97 15.81 -1.30
CA GLY A 138 7.48 15.34 -2.60
C GLY A 138 8.56 14.86 -3.56
N ARG A 139 9.85 15.07 -3.24
CA ARG A 139 10.97 14.66 -4.08
C ARG A 139 10.95 13.18 -4.44
N ASP A 140 10.75 12.30 -3.46
CA ASP A 140 10.82 10.86 -3.72
C ASP A 140 9.75 10.41 -4.71
N PHE A 141 8.54 10.97 -4.59
CA PHE A 141 7.47 10.69 -5.55
C PHE A 141 7.77 11.26 -6.93
N ALA A 142 8.36 12.46 -7.02
CA ALA A 142 8.82 13.04 -8.28
C ALA A 142 9.88 12.17 -8.98
N ILE A 143 10.85 11.62 -8.22
CA ILE A 143 11.86 10.67 -8.72
C ILE A 143 11.19 9.42 -9.29
N MET A 144 10.22 8.83 -8.56
CA MET A 144 9.49 7.66 -9.05
C MET A 144 8.78 7.94 -10.36
N LEU A 145 8.00 9.03 -10.40
CA LEU A 145 7.27 9.45 -11.61
C LEU A 145 8.23 9.63 -12.78
N LYS A 146 9.33 10.39 -12.59
CA LYS A 146 10.31 10.63 -13.65
C LYS A 146 10.98 9.34 -14.12
N SER A 147 11.36 8.45 -13.20
CA SER A 147 11.99 7.18 -13.57
C SER A 147 11.05 6.25 -14.35
N LEU A 148 9.75 6.30 -14.09
CA LEU A 148 8.75 5.57 -14.89
C LEU A 148 8.52 6.20 -16.27
N ASP A 149 8.51 7.53 -16.37
CA ASP A 149 8.37 8.24 -17.66
C ASP A 149 9.59 8.03 -18.55
N ASP A 150 10.79 7.94 -17.98
CA ASP A 150 12.02 7.55 -18.70
C ASP A 150 11.93 6.13 -19.28
N LEU A 151 11.20 5.24 -18.61
CA LEU A 151 10.88 3.90 -19.11
C LEU A 151 9.62 3.86 -20.00
N GLY A 152 9.02 5.03 -20.30
CA GLY A 152 7.90 5.16 -21.23
C GLY A 152 6.52 4.90 -20.63
N TYR A 153 6.37 4.96 -19.31
CA TYR A 153 5.08 4.81 -18.63
C TYR A 153 4.43 6.17 -18.35
N ALA A 154 3.13 6.28 -18.66
CA ALA A 154 2.28 7.28 -18.04
C ALA A 154 1.71 6.72 -16.73
N VAL A 155 1.49 7.57 -15.74
CA VAL A 155 1.03 7.17 -14.40
C VAL A 155 -0.25 7.89 -14.03
N GLU A 156 -1.21 7.18 -13.44
CA GLU A 156 -2.28 7.78 -12.64
C GLU A 156 -2.14 7.35 -11.18
N TRP A 157 -2.54 8.21 -10.23
CA TRP A 157 -2.60 7.84 -8.82
C TRP A 157 -3.83 8.38 -8.11
N ARG A 158 -4.22 7.68 -7.04
CA ARG A 158 -5.20 8.13 -6.06
C ARG A 158 -4.88 7.60 -4.68
N VAL A 159 -5.07 8.44 -3.69
CA VAL A 159 -5.13 8.02 -2.30
C VAL A 159 -6.55 7.54 -2.00
N ILE A 160 -6.68 6.25 -1.69
CA ILE A 160 -7.96 5.59 -1.40
C ILE A 160 -7.97 5.25 0.09
N ASN A 161 -9.02 5.68 0.79
CA ASN A 161 -9.38 5.16 2.09
C ASN A 161 -10.45 4.08 1.91
N ALA A 162 -10.14 2.83 2.25
CA ALA A 162 -11.03 1.71 1.96
C ALA A 162 -12.45 1.89 2.58
N ALA A 163 -12.52 2.44 3.80
CA ALA A 163 -13.77 2.75 4.48
C ALA A 163 -14.67 3.75 3.74
N ASP A 164 -14.09 4.70 2.99
CA ASP A 164 -14.88 5.68 2.25
C ASP A 164 -15.76 4.99 1.20
N TYR A 165 -15.31 3.82 0.71
CA TYR A 165 -15.97 2.99 -0.30
C TYR A 165 -16.62 1.71 0.25
N GLY A 166 -17.01 1.74 1.53
CA GLY A 166 -17.83 0.71 2.18
C GLY A 166 -17.08 -0.49 2.76
N MET A 167 -15.75 -0.51 2.69
CA MET A 167 -14.92 -1.59 3.23
C MET A 167 -14.67 -1.42 4.74
N PRO A 168 -14.31 -2.47 5.48
CA PRO A 168 -14.40 -2.45 6.95
C PRO A 168 -13.32 -1.65 7.67
N GLN A 169 -12.38 -1.03 6.96
CA GLN A 169 -11.20 -0.41 7.56
C GLN A 169 -10.90 0.98 7.01
N ARG A 170 -10.70 1.95 7.89
CA ARG A 170 -10.19 3.29 7.61
C ARG A 170 -8.68 3.22 7.31
N ARG A 171 -8.33 2.56 6.21
CA ARG A 171 -6.96 2.34 5.74
C ARG A 171 -6.72 3.16 4.49
N ARG A 172 -5.95 4.24 4.64
CA ARG A 172 -5.61 5.16 3.57
C ARG A 172 -4.27 4.78 2.93
N ARG A 173 -4.27 4.55 1.62
CA ARG A 173 -3.10 4.15 0.83
C ARG A 173 -3.10 4.84 -0.52
N ILE A 174 -1.92 5.12 -1.06
CA ILE A 174 -1.78 5.56 -2.45
C ILE A 174 -1.71 4.31 -3.32
N PHE A 175 -2.54 4.30 -4.36
CA PHE A 175 -2.46 3.34 -5.45
C PHE A 175 -2.11 4.11 -6.71
N PHE A 176 -1.19 3.57 -7.51
CA PHE A 176 -0.86 4.16 -8.79
C PHE A 176 -0.70 3.10 -9.86
N LEU A 177 -1.22 3.42 -11.04
CA LEU A 177 -1.21 2.57 -12.22
C LEU A 177 -0.28 3.15 -13.27
N GLY A 178 0.58 2.30 -13.82
CA GLY A 178 1.45 2.64 -14.94
C GLY A 178 0.92 2.05 -16.25
N TYR A 179 0.95 2.84 -17.32
CA TYR A 179 0.60 2.42 -18.68
C TYR A 179 1.79 2.65 -19.59
N HIS A 180 2.40 1.59 -20.13
CA HIS A 180 3.50 1.75 -21.09
C HIS A 180 2.99 2.34 -22.41
N LYS A 181 3.80 3.18 -23.07
CA LYS A 181 3.47 3.86 -24.34
C LYS A 181 3.03 2.96 -25.48
N SER A 182 3.39 1.67 -25.42
CA SER A 182 2.96 0.66 -26.41
C SER A 182 1.51 0.20 -26.23
N THR A 183 0.86 0.51 -25.10
CA THR A 183 -0.51 0.06 -24.79
C THR A 183 -1.57 0.95 -25.43
N PRO A 184 -2.76 0.41 -25.76
CA PRO A 184 -3.89 1.24 -26.16
C PRO A 184 -4.37 2.16 -25.04
N LEU A 185 -4.27 1.75 -23.76
CA LEU A 185 -4.66 2.59 -22.63
C LEU A 185 -3.79 3.85 -22.49
N TYR A 186 -2.49 3.77 -22.73
CA TYR A 186 -1.65 4.97 -22.82
C TYR A 186 -2.15 5.94 -23.89
N LYS A 187 -2.53 5.43 -25.07
CA LYS A 187 -3.04 6.25 -26.19
C LYS A 187 -4.40 6.89 -25.83
N LYS A 188 -5.31 6.12 -25.21
CA LYS A 188 -6.59 6.62 -24.70
C LYS A 188 -6.37 7.71 -23.64
N PHE A 189 -5.44 7.50 -22.70
CA PHE A 189 -5.08 8.47 -21.68
C PHE A 189 -4.55 9.77 -22.30
N LYS A 190 -3.57 9.68 -23.21
CA LYS A 190 -3.05 10.83 -23.93
C LYS A 190 -4.13 11.62 -24.69
N LYS A 191 -5.12 10.94 -25.29
CA LYS A 191 -6.21 11.57 -26.06
C LYS A 191 -7.25 12.25 -25.16
N ALA A 192 -7.61 11.63 -24.03
CA ALA A 192 -8.59 12.16 -23.08
C ALA A 192 -8.09 13.43 -22.38
N GLY A 193 -6.78 13.49 -22.10
CA GLY A 193 -6.20 14.56 -21.30
C GLY A 193 -6.40 14.36 -19.80
N ALA A 194 -5.71 15.18 -19.00
CA ALA A 194 -5.57 14.95 -17.57
C ALA A 194 -6.88 15.05 -16.77
N ALA A 195 -7.69 16.09 -17.02
CA ALA A 195 -8.93 16.30 -16.28
C ALA A 195 -9.92 15.14 -16.50
N GLU A 196 -10.21 14.82 -17.76
CA GLU A 196 -11.12 13.73 -18.11
C GLU A 196 -10.64 12.37 -17.58
N TRP A 197 -9.33 12.12 -17.61
CA TRP A 197 -8.76 10.90 -17.04
C TRP A 197 -8.88 10.84 -15.51
N ILE A 198 -8.57 11.94 -14.81
CA ILE A 198 -8.67 12.03 -13.35
C ILE A 198 -10.12 11.83 -12.87
N PHE A 199 -11.09 12.44 -13.56
CA PHE A 199 -12.45 12.52 -13.06
C PHE A 199 -13.36 11.39 -13.55
N GLU A 200 -13.14 10.86 -14.74
CA GLU A 200 -14.13 10.00 -15.41
C GLU A 200 -13.53 8.74 -16.04
N LYS A 201 -12.53 8.90 -16.92
CA LYS A 201 -12.07 7.83 -17.80
C LYS A 201 -10.98 6.93 -17.24
N GLY A 202 -10.22 7.41 -16.25
CA GLY A 202 -9.12 6.67 -15.62
C GLY A 202 -9.59 5.37 -14.98
N THR A 203 -8.68 4.41 -14.83
CA THR A 203 -9.02 3.11 -14.25
C THR A 203 -9.41 3.29 -12.79
N ILE A 204 -8.64 4.08 -12.06
CA ILE A 204 -8.98 4.40 -10.66
C ILE A 204 -10.22 5.28 -10.58
N ALA A 205 -10.44 6.20 -11.54
CA ALA A 205 -11.64 7.03 -11.59
C ALA A 205 -12.92 6.19 -11.70
N THR A 206 -12.91 5.20 -12.60
CA THR A 206 -14.03 4.27 -12.78
C THR A 206 -14.20 3.33 -11.57
N ALA A 207 -13.11 2.82 -10.98
CA ALA A 207 -13.18 1.90 -9.83
C ALA A 207 -13.60 2.59 -8.51
N PHE A 208 -13.25 3.86 -8.35
CA PHE A 208 -13.41 4.63 -7.11
C PHE A 208 -13.95 6.03 -7.40
N PRO A 209 -15.26 6.17 -7.64
CA PRO A 209 -15.88 7.45 -7.98
C PRO A 209 -15.65 8.53 -6.91
N ILE A 210 -15.61 9.79 -7.34
CA ILE A 210 -15.41 10.94 -6.46
C ILE A 210 -16.60 11.90 -6.53
N THR A 211 -16.80 12.70 -5.49
CA THR A 211 -17.69 13.87 -5.58
C THR A 211 -16.92 15.02 -6.24
N SER A 212 -17.61 15.83 -7.06
CA SER A 212 -17.03 17.02 -7.69
C SER A 212 -16.17 17.83 -6.71
N THR A 213 -14.99 18.25 -7.17
CA THR A 213 -13.98 18.89 -6.33
C THR A 213 -14.14 20.40 -6.33
N SER A 214 -14.11 21.04 -5.15
CA SER A 214 -14.05 22.50 -5.01
C SER A 214 -12.65 23.10 -5.29
N SER A 215 -11.64 22.26 -5.57
CA SER A 215 -10.24 22.69 -5.66
C SER A 215 -9.76 22.81 -7.10
N LYS A 216 -9.08 23.91 -7.44
CA LYS A 216 -8.44 24.11 -8.75
C LYS A 216 -7.35 23.05 -8.97
N MET A 217 -7.41 22.36 -10.11
CA MET A 217 -6.38 21.42 -10.53
C MET A 217 -5.03 22.16 -10.71
N GLN A 218 -4.00 21.64 -10.07
CA GLN A 218 -2.63 22.14 -10.16
C GLN A 218 -1.87 21.39 -11.25
N SER A 219 -0.94 22.07 -11.91
CA SER A 219 -0.11 21.47 -12.94
C SER A 219 1.31 22.03 -12.88
N PHE A 220 2.31 21.18 -13.04
CA PHE A 220 3.72 21.56 -13.09
C PHE A 220 4.53 20.53 -13.89
N ASP A 221 5.70 20.93 -14.36
CA ASP A 221 6.58 20.07 -15.14
C ASP A 221 7.66 19.42 -14.25
N ILE A 222 8.05 18.19 -14.60
CA ILE A 222 9.20 17.46 -14.09
C ILE A 222 10.07 17.11 -15.29
N LYS A 223 10.98 18.01 -15.67
CA LYS A 223 11.87 17.86 -16.84
C LYS A 223 13.28 17.47 -16.48
N ASP A 224 13.69 17.76 -15.25
CA ASP A 224 15.04 17.50 -14.77
C ASP A 224 15.36 16.00 -14.74
N ASN A 225 16.65 15.67 -14.88
CA ASN A 225 17.11 14.30 -14.69
C ASN A 225 17.03 13.87 -13.22
N LEU A 226 17.16 12.57 -12.95
CA LEU A 226 16.99 12.01 -11.61
C LEU A 226 17.94 12.61 -10.56
N VAL A 227 19.17 12.99 -10.94
CA VAL A 227 20.15 13.60 -10.04
C VAL A 227 19.70 15.00 -9.64
N ALA A 228 19.37 15.83 -10.63
CA ALA A 228 18.89 17.19 -10.39
C ALA A 228 17.58 17.21 -9.59
N LEU A 229 16.67 16.27 -9.82
CA LEU A 229 15.47 16.12 -8.99
C LEU A 229 15.82 15.75 -7.54
N SER A 230 16.78 14.83 -7.35
CA SER A 230 17.20 14.40 -6.02
C SER A 230 17.81 15.53 -5.19
N GLU A 231 18.46 16.49 -5.84
CA GLU A 231 19.09 17.64 -5.18
C GLU A 231 18.13 18.81 -5.01
N ASN A 232 17.31 19.11 -6.04
CA ASN A 232 16.67 20.43 -6.14
C ASN A 232 15.14 20.41 -6.12
N PHE A 233 14.48 19.25 -6.31
CA PHE A 233 13.02 19.23 -6.40
C PHE A 233 12.37 19.72 -5.12
N ASN A 234 11.61 20.83 -5.20
CA ASN A 234 10.85 21.40 -4.08
C ASN A 234 11.73 21.67 -2.84
N LEU A 235 13.00 22.05 -3.06
CA LEU A 235 13.95 22.36 -2.00
C LEU A 235 13.53 23.63 -1.24
N GLY A 236 13.57 23.58 0.09
CA GLY A 236 13.17 24.71 0.95
C GLY A 236 11.66 24.83 1.20
N GLU A 237 10.84 24.15 0.39
CA GLU A 237 9.39 24.23 0.49
C GLU A 237 8.81 23.37 1.62
N LYS A 238 7.82 23.94 2.34
CA LYS A 238 7.21 23.28 3.51
C LYS A 238 6.16 22.23 3.14
N LEU A 239 5.56 22.36 1.96
CA LEU A 239 4.46 21.51 1.50
C LEU A 239 4.86 20.79 0.21
N SER A 240 4.33 19.59 0.03
CA SER A 240 4.46 18.88 -1.24
C SER A 240 3.54 19.50 -2.29
N PRO A 241 3.98 19.63 -3.56
CA PRO A 241 3.12 20.08 -4.65
C PRO A 241 2.11 19.00 -5.09
N PHE A 242 2.28 17.74 -4.67
CA PHE A 242 1.38 16.65 -5.03
C PHE A 242 0.13 16.63 -4.14
N GLN A 243 -1.04 16.48 -4.77
CA GLN A 243 -2.31 16.24 -4.08
C GLN A 243 -2.70 14.76 -4.14
N ASN A 244 -3.83 14.43 -3.49
CA ASN A 244 -4.22 13.05 -3.25
C ASN A 244 -4.66 12.28 -4.50
N THR A 245 -4.91 12.98 -5.62
CA THR A 245 -5.19 12.39 -6.92
C THR A 245 -4.43 13.13 -7.99
N GLY A 246 -3.97 12.42 -9.02
CA GLY A 246 -3.41 13.06 -10.19
C GLY A 246 -2.90 12.09 -11.22
N VAL A 247 -2.29 12.65 -12.25
CA VAL A 247 -1.67 11.92 -13.34
C VAL A 247 -0.34 12.56 -13.75
N PHE A 248 0.52 11.74 -14.34
CA PHE A 248 1.81 12.12 -14.89
C PHE A 248 1.99 11.50 -16.27
N ILE A 249 2.25 12.33 -17.27
CA ILE A 249 2.50 11.87 -18.64
C ILE A 249 3.43 12.86 -19.34
N LYS A 250 4.53 12.36 -19.93
CA LYS A 250 5.48 13.17 -20.71
C LYS A 250 6.06 14.35 -19.93
N GLY A 251 6.61 14.06 -18.75
CA GLY A 251 7.20 15.09 -17.89
C GLY A 251 6.20 16.10 -17.30
N LYS A 252 4.88 15.90 -17.43
CA LYS A 252 3.88 16.85 -16.91
C LYS A 252 2.97 16.24 -15.86
N VAL A 253 2.91 16.88 -14.70
CA VAL A 253 2.04 16.54 -13.57
C VAL A 253 0.75 17.33 -13.65
N HIS A 254 -0.37 16.66 -13.43
CA HIS A 254 -1.67 17.27 -13.14
C HIS A 254 -2.23 16.63 -11.87
N THR A 255 -2.55 17.44 -10.86
CA THR A 255 -2.97 16.92 -9.55
C THR A 255 -4.06 17.78 -8.93
N THR A 256 -4.98 17.15 -8.20
CA THR A 256 -6.08 17.83 -7.52
C THR A 256 -6.49 17.09 -6.25
N LYS A 257 -7.21 17.77 -5.37
CA LYS A 257 -7.76 17.21 -4.15
C LYS A 257 -9.14 16.64 -4.44
N THR A 258 -9.30 15.34 -4.27
CA THR A 258 -10.58 14.64 -4.48
C THR A 258 -11.15 14.11 -3.17
N THR A 259 -12.47 14.01 -3.12
CA THR A 259 -13.21 13.37 -2.03
C THR A 259 -14.00 12.18 -2.59
N ALA A 260 -14.01 11.06 -1.89
CA ALA A 260 -14.72 9.86 -2.33
C ALA A 260 -16.23 10.10 -2.48
N SER A 261 -16.84 9.50 -3.50
CA SER A 261 -18.29 9.38 -3.64
C SER A 261 -18.68 7.91 -3.55
N TYR A 262 -19.46 7.58 -2.53
CA TYR A 262 -19.94 6.23 -2.33
C TYR A 262 -21.30 6.22 -1.65
N ILE A 263 -22.29 5.73 -2.38
CA ILE A 263 -23.64 5.46 -1.89
C ILE A 263 -23.81 3.94 -1.96
N GLY A 264 -23.82 3.29 -0.80
CA GLY A 264 -23.89 1.84 -0.73
C GLY A 264 -23.70 1.32 0.69
N LYS A 265 -23.83 0.01 0.86
CA LYS A 265 -23.66 -0.65 2.16
C LYS A 265 -22.23 -0.45 2.66
N ARG A 266 -22.12 -0.02 3.92
CA ARG A 266 -20.83 0.08 4.62
C ARG A 266 -20.69 -1.11 5.56
N THR A 267 -19.51 -1.71 5.56
CA THR A 267 -19.14 -2.76 6.52
C THR A 267 -18.55 -2.08 7.75
N VAL A 268 -19.08 -2.38 8.93
CA VAL A 268 -18.61 -1.83 10.21
C VAL A 268 -17.83 -2.87 10.99
N LEU A 269 -17.14 -2.46 12.06
CA LEU A 269 -16.35 -3.36 12.89
C LEU A 269 -17.21 -4.48 13.51
N GLY A 270 -18.48 -4.21 13.83
CA GLY A 270 -19.41 -5.23 14.31
C GLY A 270 -19.69 -6.35 13.31
N ASP A 271 -19.67 -6.05 12.00
CA ASP A 271 -20.02 -7.02 10.94
C ASP A 271 -18.96 -8.11 10.76
N ILE A 272 -17.69 -7.83 11.11
CA ILE A 272 -16.57 -8.75 10.88
C ILE A 272 -16.25 -9.64 12.09
N LEU A 273 -16.91 -9.42 13.22
CA LEU A 273 -16.65 -10.15 14.46
C LEU A 273 -16.99 -11.64 14.31
N GLN A 274 -16.20 -12.49 14.97
CA GLN A 274 -16.54 -13.91 15.08
C GLN A 274 -17.77 -14.08 15.98
N LYS A 275 -18.70 -14.95 15.55
CA LYS A 275 -19.93 -15.28 16.29
C LYS A 275 -19.73 -16.45 17.26
N GLU A 276 -18.69 -17.25 17.04
CA GLU A 276 -18.33 -18.40 17.84
C GLU A 276 -17.74 -17.99 19.19
N SER A 277 -17.59 -18.97 20.11
CA SER A 277 -16.91 -18.74 21.37
C SER A 277 -15.45 -18.34 21.13
N ILE A 278 -15.04 -17.23 21.75
CA ILE A 278 -13.67 -16.71 21.67
C ILE A 278 -12.86 -17.29 22.82
N LEU A 279 -11.61 -17.68 22.56
CA LEU A 279 -10.71 -18.17 23.61
C LEU A 279 -10.49 -17.11 24.70
N ASN A 280 -10.46 -17.55 25.96
CA ASN A 280 -10.28 -16.70 27.14
C ASN A 280 -9.03 -15.82 27.05
N GLU A 281 -7.99 -16.25 26.33
CA GLU A 281 -6.77 -15.46 26.18
C GLU A 281 -6.93 -14.11 25.45
N PHE A 282 -8.02 -13.90 24.72
CA PHE A 282 -8.32 -12.62 24.06
C PHE A 282 -9.03 -11.62 24.96
N TYR A 283 -9.65 -12.08 26.04
CA TYR A 283 -10.27 -11.23 27.03
C TYR A 283 -9.22 -10.52 27.86
N ILE A 284 -9.52 -9.27 28.23
CA ILE A 284 -8.61 -8.41 29.00
C ILE A 284 -8.96 -8.59 30.48
N PRO A 285 -8.01 -9.07 31.31
CA PRO A 285 -8.20 -9.17 32.75
C PRO A 285 -8.53 -7.81 33.38
N GLU A 286 -9.39 -7.80 34.39
CA GLU A 286 -9.86 -6.57 35.05
C GLU A 286 -8.69 -5.74 35.61
N GLU A 287 -7.64 -6.39 36.13
CA GLU A 287 -6.44 -5.73 36.67
C GLU A 287 -5.63 -4.95 35.62
N ASP A 288 -5.89 -5.18 34.32
CA ASP A 288 -5.24 -4.47 33.23
C ASP A 288 -6.11 -3.33 32.66
N HIS A 289 -7.38 -3.19 33.04
CA HIS A 289 -8.32 -2.21 32.46
C HIS A 289 -7.78 -0.77 32.58
N ASP A 290 -7.26 -0.39 33.74
CA ASP A 290 -6.68 0.94 33.97
C ASP A 290 -5.49 1.23 33.04
N LYS A 291 -4.63 0.23 32.79
CA LYS A 291 -3.49 0.37 31.87
C LYS A 291 -3.99 0.59 30.44
N TRP A 292 -5.04 -0.10 30.02
CA TRP A 292 -5.65 0.10 28.71
C TRP A 292 -6.28 1.49 28.58
N HIS A 293 -7.06 1.92 29.57
CA HIS A 293 -7.66 3.26 29.61
C HIS A 293 -6.58 4.36 29.55
N TYR A 294 -5.52 4.24 30.36
CA TYR A 294 -4.41 5.20 30.33
C TYR A 294 -3.71 5.24 28.96
N LEU A 295 -3.40 4.08 28.36
CA LEU A 295 -2.71 4.04 27.08
C LEU A 295 -3.55 4.61 25.92
N LYS A 296 -4.88 4.46 25.99
CA LYS A 296 -5.85 4.97 25.00
C LYS A 296 -6.25 6.43 25.23
N GLY A 297 -6.13 6.91 26.46
CA GLY A 297 -6.40 8.28 26.85
C GLY A 297 -5.46 9.30 26.21
N ALA A 298 -5.81 10.57 26.34
CA ALA A 298 -4.94 11.68 25.98
C ALA A 298 -3.83 11.85 27.03
N LYS A 299 -2.64 12.25 26.60
CA LYS A 299 -1.48 12.51 27.46
C LYS A 299 -0.85 13.83 27.10
N LYS A 300 -0.45 14.59 28.11
CA LYS A 300 0.35 15.81 27.99
C LYS A 300 1.44 15.75 29.04
N GLU A 301 2.61 15.29 28.64
CA GLU A 301 3.72 14.97 29.53
C GLU A 301 4.99 15.66 29.05
N THR A 302 5.83 16.11 29.98
CA THR A 302 7.18 16.55 29.66
C THR A 302 8.10 15.33 29.68
N ARG A 303 8.82 15.07 28.58
CA ARG A 303 9.73 13.92 28.44
C ARG A 303 11.13 14.41 28.11
N THR A 304 12.11 13.67 28.59
CA THR A 304 13.52 13.89 28.27
C THR A 304 13.97 12.83 27.28
N SER A 305 14.56 13.25 26.15
CA SER A 305 15.14 12.32 25.18
C SER A 305 16.35 11.59 25.78
N LYS A 306 16.81 10.53 25.13
CA LYS A 306 18.08 9.85 25.51
C LYS A 306 19.29 10.79 25.46
N SER A 307 19.21 11.89 24.72
CA SER A 307 20.25 12.91 24.61
C SER A 307 20.09 14.07 25.60
N GLY A 308 19.16 13.97 26.57
CA GLY A 308 18.93 15.00 27.59
C GLY A 308 18.01 16.15 27.16
N PHE A 309 17.49 16.15 25.93
CA PHE A 309 16.63 17.22 25.44
C PHE A 309 15.21 17.07 25.99
N ILE A 310 14.71 18.10 26.68
CA ILE A 310 13.35 18.14 27.23
C ILE A 310 12.37 18.57 26.14
N TYR A 311 11.32 17.79 25.92
CA TYR A 311 10.25 18.10 24.99
C TYR A 311 8.87 17.80 25.59
N HIS A 312 7.86 18.54 25.13
CA HIS A 312 6.47 18.28 25.50
C HIS A 312 5.90 17.19 24.58
N TYR A 313 5.64 16.03 25.16
CA TYR A 313 4.94 14.94 24.53
C TYR A 313 3.43 15.15 24.67
N ASN A 314 2.77 15.40 23.53
CA ASN A 314 1.31 15.47 23.43
C ASN A 314 0.81 14.27 22.63
N GLU A 315 -0.16 13.55 23.19
CA GLU A 315 -0.85 12.44 22.53
C GLU A 315 -2.37 12.61 22.71
N GLY A 316 -3.14 12.63 21.62
CA GLY A 316 -4.60 12.76 21.70
C GLY A 316 -5.26 11.51 22.29
N SER A 317 -6.56 11.53 22.56
CA SER A 317 -7.31 10.32 22.93
C SER A 317 -7.65 9.46 21.71
N MET A 318 -7.91 8.17 21.93
CA MET A 318 -8.54 7.27 20.96
C MET A 318 -9.91 6.84 21.47
N VAL A 319 -10.82 6.56 20.55
CA VAL A 319 -12.08 5.88 20.90
C VAL A 319 -11.72 4.53 21.52
N PHE A 320 -12.18 4.31 22.75
CA PHE A 320 -11.95 3.09 23.51
C PHE A 320 -13.17 2.79 24.38
N PRO A 321 -13.72 1.56 24.30
CA PRO A 321 -13.41 0.52 23.32
C PRO A 321 -13.68 0.98 21.87
N ASP A 322 -13.07 0.32 20.89
CA ASP A 322 -13.29 0.55 19.46
C ASP A 322 -14.80 0.38 19.13
N ALA A 323 -15.36 1.38 18.43
CA ALA A 323 -16.79 1.43 18.13
C ALA A 323 -17.21 0.39 17.09
N LEU A 324 -18.27 -0.37 17.39
CA LEU A 324 -18.75 -1.48 16.55
C LEU A 324 -19.63 -1.02 15.38
N ASP A 325 -20.21 0.17 15.48
CA ASP A 325 -21.11 0.78 14.50
C ASP A 325 -20.39 1.59 13.41
N ASN A 326 -19.05 1.56 13.41
CA ASN A 326 -18.21 2.31 12.48
C ASN A 326 -17.18 1.41 11.81
N ALA A 327 -16.66 1.83 10.66
CA ALA A 327 -15.51 1.17 10.05
C ALA A 327 -14.32 1.19 11.03
N SER A 328 -13.60 0.09 11.11
CA SER A 328 -12.45 -0.07 12.01
C SER A 328 -11.34 0.92 11.66
N ARG A 329 -10.50 1.28 12.63
CA ARG A 329 -9.26 2.03 12.34
C ARG A 329 -8.24 1.15 11.61
N THR A 330 -7.16 1.77 11.13
CA THR A 330 -6.07 1.03 10.47
C THR A 330 -5.44 0.02 11.44
N ILE A 331 -5.27 -1.22 10.98
CA ILE A 331 -4.42 -2.22 11.64
C ILE A 331 -2.96 -1.85 11.39
N ILE A 332 -2.15 -1.87 12.45
CA ILE A 332 -0.70 -1.66 12.36
C ILE A 332 0.06 -2.91 12.80
N THR A 333 1.35 -2.98 12.53
CA THR A 333 2.19 -4.15 12.83
C THR A 333 2.30 -4.49 14.32
N GLY A 334 2.05 -3.52 15.21
CA GLY A 334 2.00 -3.69 16.67
C GLY A 334 0.67 -4.22 17.24
N GLU A 335 -0.24 -4.70 16.39
CA GLU A 335 -1.57 -5.20 16.78
C GLU A 335 -1.53 -6.47 17.64
N GLY A 336 -0.52 -7.33 17.45
CA GLY A 336 -0.44 -8.63 18.10
C GLY A 336 -0.02 -8.60 19.57
N GLY A 337 -0.34 -9.66 20.31
CA GLY A 337 0.11 -9.88 21.70
C GLY A 337 -0.87 -9.43 22.78
N LYS A 338 -0.64 -9.88 24.02
CA LYS A 338 -1.57 -9.72 25.16
C LYS A 338 -1.43 -8.38 25.88
N SER A 339 -0.21 -7.84 25.94
CA SER A 339 0.09 -6.66 26.76
C SER A 339 -0.71 -5.41 26.34
N PRO A 340 -1.12 -4.57 27.30
CA PRO A 340 -1.76 -3.29 27.03
C PRO A 340 -1.01 -2.47 26.00
N SER A 341 -1.75 -1.94 25.03
CA SER A 341 -1.16 -1.12 23.98
C SER A 341 -2.20 -0.21 23.36
N ARG A 342 -1.78 1.03 23.13
CA ARG A 342 -2.56 2.04 22.42
C ARG A 342 -3.03 1.57 21.04
N PHE A 343 -2.21 0.78 20.36
CA PHE A 343 -2.41 0.43 18.96
C PHE A 343 -3.31 -0.78 18.70
N LYS A 344 -3.63 -1.55 19.75
CA LYS A 344 -4.42 -2.79 19.63
C LYS A 344 -5.90 -2.52 19.70
N HIS A 345 -6.69 -3.22 18.88
CA HIS A 345 -8.13 -3.07 18.87
C HIS A 345 -8.69 -3.77 20.09
N VAL A 346 -9.61 -3.08 20.77
CA VAL A 346 -10.30 -3.61 21.93
C VAL A 346 -11.76 -3.28 21.77
N ILE A 347 -12.62 -4.28 21.85
CA ILE A 347 -14.07 -4.10 21.78
C ILE A 347 -14.68 -4.48 23.13
N ASN A 348 -15.84 -3.90 23.42
CA ASN A 348 -16.66 -4.33 24.54
C ASN A 348 -17.72 -5.32 24.06
N THR A 349 -17.86 -6.42 24.78
CA THR A 349 -18.84 -7.48 24.49
C THR A 349 -19.64 -7.78 25.75
N LYS A 350 -20.70 -8.60 25.63
CA LYS A 350 -21.44 -9.10 26.80
C LYS A 350 -20.57 -9.86 27.81
N ASN A 351 -19.41 -10.37 27.38
CA ASN A 351 -18.47 -11.13 28.20
C ASN A 351 -17.26 -10.26 28.64
N GLY A 352 -17.34 -8.93 28.48
CA GLY A 352 -16.28 -7.99 28.85
C GLY A 352 -15.42 -7.51 27.67
N LEU A 353 -14.36 -6.77 28.02
CA LEU A 353 -13.41 -6.19 27.08
C LEU A 353 -12.52 -7.29 26.49
N ARG A 354 -12.36 -7.29 25.16
CA ARG A 354 -11.46 -8.24 24.48
C ARG A 354 -10.75 -7.61 23.30
N ARG A 355 -9.59 -8.18 22.99
CA ARG A 355 -8.84 -7.90 21.76
C ARG A 355 -9.51 -8.58 20.56
N LEU A 356 -9.22 -8.09 19.36
CA LEU A 356 -9.63 -8.79 18.13
C LEU A 356 -8.78 -10.05 17.92
N THR A 357 -9.40 -11.09 17.37
CA THR A 357 -8.72 -12.35 17.03
C THR A 357 -7.99 -12.23 15.68
N PRO A 358 -7.03 -13.12 15.37
CA PRO A 358 -6.40 -13.16 14.05
C PRO A 358 -7.38 -13.26 12.89
N VAL A 359 -8.48 -14.02 13.04
CA VAL A 359 -9.52 -14.17 12.01
C VAL A 359 -10.26 -12.85 11.79
N GLU A 360 -10.60 -12.14 12.87
CA GLU A 360 -11.23 -10.81 12.76
C GLU A 360 -10.28 -9.80 12.08
N LEU A 361 -8.98 -9.86 12.35
CA LEU A 361 -7.97 -9.05 11.68
C LEU A 361 -7.82 -9.39 10.19
N GLU A 362 -7.91 -10.67 9.81
CA GLU A 362 -7.95 -11.13 8.42
C GLU A 362 -9.16 -10.54 7.68
N ARG A 363 -10.35 -10.65 8.28
CA ARG A 363 -11.59 -10.11 7.73
C ARG A 363 -11.57 -8.58 7.59
N LEU A 364 -10.92 -7.86 8.50
CA LEU A 364 -10.73 -6.40 8.39
C LEU A 364 -9.90 -5.98 7.17
N ASN A 365 -9.03 -6.84 6.67
CA ASN A 365 -8.32 -6.64 5.39
C ASN A 365 -9.00 -7.37 4.23
N MET A 366 -10.16 -8.00 4.46
CA MET A 366 -10.92 -8.79 3.50
C MET A 366 -10.16 -10.04 2.99
N PHE A 367 -9.31 -10.63 3.84
CA PHE A 367 -8.75 -11.95 3.61
C PHE A 367 -9.75 -13.04 4.00
N PRO A 368 -9.68 -14.24 3.39
CA PRO A 368 -10.39 -15.42 3.89
C PRO A 368 -10.02 -15.75 5.34
N ASP A 369 -10.94 -16.37 6.05
CA ASP A 369 -10.68 -16.86 7.41
C ASP A 369 -9.53 -17.86 7.41
N ASN A 370 -8.67 -17.74 8.42
CA ASN A 370 -7.49 -18.60 8.60
C ASN A 370 -6.47 -18.50 7.46
N HIS A 371 -6.51 -17.44 6.66
CA HIS A 371 -5.54 -17.23 5.58
C HIS A 371 -4.09 -17.26 6.08
N THR A 372 -3.83 -16.75 7.29
CA THR A 372 -2.48 -16.74 7.90
C THR A 372 -2.24 -17.85 8.91
N LEU A 373 -3.19 -18.76 9.10
CA LEU A 373 -3.05 -19.90 10.00
C LEU A 373 -2.10 -20.93 9.38
N LEU A 374 -0.95 -21.14 10.03
CA LEU A 374 0.01 -22.17 9.68
C LEU A 374 0.72 -22.63 10.96
N GLU A 375 1.07 -23.90 11.03
CA GLU A 375 1.81 -24.45 12.16
C GLU A 375 3.12 -23.66 12.40
N GLY A 376 3.42 -23.40 13.68
CA GLY A 376 4.59 -22.61 14.08
C GLY A 376 4.43 -21.08 13.94
N ILE A 377 3.31 -20.58 13.41
CA ILE A 377 3.03 -19.14 13.32
C ILE A 377 2.10 -18.69 14.46
N SER A 378 2.62 -17.84 15.33
CA SER A 378 1.86 -17.30 16.47
C SER A 378 0.77 -16.30 16.06
N ASN A 379 -0.25 -16.16 16.89
CA ASN A 379 -1.31 -15.14 16.74
C ASN A 379 -0.75 -13.71 16.62
N THR A 380 0.35 -13.42 17.34
CA THR A 380 1.06 -12.12 17.23
C THR A 380 1.63 -11.91 15.82
N LYS A 381 2.20 -12.96 15.22
CA LYS A 381 2.76 -12.87 13.86
C LYS A 381 1.65 -12.79 12.81
N ARG A 382 0.53 -13.50 12.98
CA ARG A 382 -0.67 -13.36 12.14
C ARG A 382 -1.19 -11.92 12.13
N ALA A 383 -1.29 -11.29 13.31
CA ALA A 383 -1.67 -9.88 13.43
C ALA A 383 -0.65 -8.94 12.76
N PHE A 384 0.65 -9.22 12.88
CA PHE A 384 1.70 -8.46 12.19
C PHE A 384 1.53 -8.47 10.67
N PHE A 385 1.18 -9.62 10.07
CA PHE A 385 0.89 -9.70 8.63
C PHE A 385 -0.26 -8.79 8.24
N MET A 386 -1.34 -8.76 9.02
CA MET A 386 -2.49 -7.88 8.76
C MET A 386 -2.17 -6.39 8.96
N GLY A 387 -1.17 -6.05 9.78
CA GLY A 387 -0.62 -4.71 9.84
C GLY A 387 0.06 -4.26 8.55
N ASN A 388 0.76 -5.18 7.86
CA ASN A 388 1.45 -4.93 6.60
C ASN A 388 0.55 -5.07 5.36
N ALA A 389 -0.48 -5.91 5.43
CA ALA A 389 -1.35 -6.20 4.30
C ALA A 389 -2.14 -4.97 3.81
N LEU A 390 -2.62 -5.03 2.58
CA LEU A 390 -3.60 -4.09 2.02
C LEU A 390 -5.04 -4.58 2.28
N VAL A 391 -6.03 -3.78 1.91
CA VAL A 391 -7.43 -4.25 1.88
C VAL A 391 -7.70 -4.89 0.52
N VAL A 392 -7.92 -6.21 0.48
CA VAL A 392 -8.05 -7.02 -0.75
C VAL A 392 -9.14 -6.48 -1.68
N GLY A 393 -10.25 -6.00 -1.10
CA GLY A 393 -11.34 -5.40 -1.88
C GLY A 393 -10.93 -4.19 -2.73
N VAL A 394 -9.91 -3.43 -2.33
CA VAL A 394 -9.39 -2.32 -3.15
C VAL A 394 -8.69 -2.85 -4.38
N VAL A 395 -7.82 -3.84 -4.20
CA VAL A 395 -7.12 -4.51 -5.31
C VAL A 395 -8.12 -5.13 -6.28
N LYS A 396 -9.12 -5.86 -5.78
CA LYS A 396 -10.15 -6.48 -6.62
C LYS A 396 -10.88 -5.45 -7.49
N LYS A 397 -11.30 -4.32 -6.92
CA LYS A 397 -12.00 -3.27 -7.67
C LYS A 397 -11.12 -2.66 -8.76
N ILE A 398 -9.87 -2.31 -8.46
CA ILE A 398 -8.94 -1.76 -9.46
C ILE A 398 -8.63 -2.80 -10.53
N GLY A 399 -8.31 -4.04 -10.13
CA GLY A 399 -7.97 -5.14 -11.02
C GLY A 399 -9.10 -5.45 -12.01
N LYS A 400 -10.35 -5.54 -11.53
CA LYS A 400 -11.53 -5.77 -12.37
C LYS A 400 -11.62 -4.71 -13.48
N VAL A 401 -11.66 -3.43 -13.10
CA VAL A 401 -11.77 -2.32 -14.06
C VAL A 401 -10.57 -2.25 -15.00
N LEU A 402 -9.36 -2.53 -14.49
CA LEU A 402 -8.15 -2.56 -15.32
C LEU A 402 -8.26 -3.64 -16.40
N SER A 403 -8.66 -4.86 -16.03
CA SER A 403 -8.82 -5.96 -16.98
C SER A 403 -9.89 -5.66 -18.04
N GLU A 404 -11.05 -5.14 -17.63
CA GLU A 404 -12.13 -4.74 -18.54
C GLU A 404 -11.62 -3.70 -19.55
N LYS A 405 -10.96 -2.64 -19.07
CA LYS A 405 -10.37 -1.60 -19.92
C LYS A 405 -9.28 -2.11 -20.86
N ILE A 406 -8.51 -3.13 -20.48
CA ILE A 406 -7.49 -3.77 -21.33
C ILE A 406 -8.16 -4.60 -22.43
N MET A 407 -9.24 -5.32 -22.10
CA MET A 407 -9.97 -6.17 -23.06
C MET A 407 -10.77 -5.36 -24.09
N GLU A 408 -11.24 -4.16 -23.71
CA GLU A 408 -11.94 -3.22 -24.60
C GLU A 408 -11.01 -2.34 -25.47
N ALA A 409 -9.68 -2.51 -25.35
CA ALA A 409 -8.67 -1.62 -25.90
C ALA A 409 -7.98 -2.22 -27.12
#